data_AF-A0A392T1E4-F1
#
_entry.id   AF-A0A392T1E4-F1
#
_cell.length_a   1.000
_cell.length_b   1.000
_cell.length_c   1.000
_cell.angle_alpha   90.00
_cell.angle_beta   90.00
_cell.angle_gamma   90.00
#
_symmetry.space_group_name_H-M   'P 1'
#
loop_
_entity.id
_entity.type
_entity.pdbx_description
1 polymer ?
#
loop_
_entity_poly.entity_id
_entity_poly.type
_entity_poly.pdbx_seq_one_letter_code
_entity_poly.pdbx_strand_id
1 'polypeptide(L)'
;MIYLDGDIQVFENIDHLFDLPDDYFYAVMDCFCEKTWSHTPQYKIGYCQQCPDKVQWPSDFGPKPPLYFNAGMFVFQPNVATYHDL
;
A
#
# COMPACT_ATOMS: atom_id res chain seq x y z
N MET A 1 10.38 1.19 12.31
CA MET A 1 10.64 2.50 11.66
C MET A 1 9.48 2.80 10.73
N ILE A 2 9.05 4.05 10.64
CA ILE A 2 8.01 4.49 9.70
C ILE A 2 8.68 5.32 8.61
N TYR A 3 8.47 4.95 7.35
CA TYR A 3 8.81 5.76 6.18
C TYR A 3 7.59 6.58 5.76
N LEU A 4 7.81 7.85 5.41
CA LEU A 4 6.82 8.76 4.85
C LEU A 4 7.49 9.56 3.72
N ASP A 5 6.83 9.62 2.57
CA ASP A 5 7.24 10.50 1.48
C ASP A 5 7.20 11.98 1.89
N GLY A 6 8.06 12.79 1.27
CA GLY A 6 8.19 14.21 1.58
C GLY A 6 6.97 15.06 1.22
N ASP A 7 6.01 14.52 0.48
CA ASP A 7 4.74 15.16 0.09
C ASP A 7 3.53 14.64 0.89
N ILE A 8 3.75 13.86 1.95
CA ILE A 8 2.69 13.38 2.84
C ILE A 8 2.38 14.41 3.93
N GLN A 9 1.09 14.63 4.17
CA GLN A 9 0.58 15.33 5.35
C GLN A 9 -0.11 14.35 6.30
N VAL A 10 0.29 14.38 7.58
CA VAL A 10 -0.28 13.53 8.64
C VAL A 10 -1.31 14.34 9.43
N PHE A 11 -2.54 13.83 9.52
CA PHE A 11 -3.67 14.52 10.16
C PHE A 11 -3.97 14.05 11.59
N GLU A 12 -3.49 12.86 11.97
CA GLU A 12 -3.74 12.24 13.28
C GLU A 12 -2.46 11.63 13.85
N ASN A 13 -2.45 11.29 15.15
CA ASN A 13 -1.31 10.61 15.76
C ASN A 13 -1.17 9.19 15.18
N ILE A 14 0.04 8.86 14.73
CA ILE A 14 0.38 7.57 14.11
C ILE A 14 1.26 6.67 14.98
N ASP A 15 1.48 7.00 16.26
CA ASP A 15 2.37 6.26 17.15
C ASP A 15 1.88 4.84 17.40
N HIS A 16 0.57 4.61 17.35
CA HIS A 16 -0.05 3.30 17.46
C HIS A 16 0.45 2.30 16.39
N LEU A 17 1.04 2.78 15.29
CA LEU A 17 1.65 1.93 14.28
C LEU A 17 2.94 1.25 14.76
N PHE A 18 3.55 1.73 15.84
CA PHE A 18 4.68 1.06 16.50
C PHE A 18 4.23 -0.11 17.40
N ASP A 19 2.95 -0.24 17.71
CA ASP A 19 2.41 -1.37 18.49
C ASP A 19 2.17 -2.62 17.59
N LEU A 20 2.39 -2.51 16.28
CA LEU A 20 2.30 -3.62 15.35
C LEU A 20 3.41 -4.66 15.61
N PRO A 21 3.13 -5.96 15.43
CA PRO A 21 4.13 -7.01 15.62
C PRO A 21 5.42 -6.82 14.81
N ASP A 22 6.55 -7.22 15.40
CA ASP A 22 7.86 -7.23 14.75
C ASP A 22 7.95 -8.26 13.61
N ASP A 23 9.01 -8.17 12.80
CA ASP A 23 9.33 -9.06 11.66
C ASP A 23 8.35 -9.02 10.47
N TYR A 24 7.51 -7.98 10.38
CA TYR A 24 6.62 -7.73 9.26
C TYR A 24 6.90 -6.41 8.54
N PHE A 25 6.45 -6.35 7.28
CA PHE A 25 6.38 -5.12 6.49
C PHE A 25 4.90 -4.71 6.38
N TYR A 26 4.56 -3.55 6.93
CA TYR A 26 3.20 -3.02 6.90
C TYR A 26 3.12 -1.86 5.92
N ALA A 27 2.19 -1.93 4.98
CA ALA A 27 1.94 -0.86 4.02
C ALA A 27 0.46 -0.79 3.68
N VAL A 28 0.05 0.33 3.09
CA VAL A 28 -1.32 0.54 2.66
C VAL A 28 -1.50 -0.01 1.25
N MET A 29 -2.61 -0.71 1.01
CA MET A 29 -3.00 -1.17 -0.33
C MET A 29 -3.17 0.01 -1.28
N ASP A 30 -2.66 -0.09 -2.51
CA ASP A 30 -2.78 0.98 -3.50
C ASP A 30 -4.24 1.13 -4.00
N CYS A 31 -4.70 2.36 -4.26
CA CYS A 31 -6.01 2.65 -4.88
C CYS A 31 -5.84 2.69 -6.40
N PHE A 32 -6.08 1.55 -7.04
CA PHE A 32 -6.22 1.49 -8.51
C PHE A 32 -7.39 2.34 -9.06
N CYS A 33 -8.21 2.90 -8.18
CA CYS A 33 -9.22 3.90 -8.51
C CYS A 33 -8.66 5.32 -8.73
N GLU A 34 -7.39 5.58 -8.41
CA GLU A 34 -6.79 6.91 -8.62
C GLU A 34 -6.46 7.17 -10.08
N LYS A 35 -6.48 8.45 -10.47
CA LYS A 35 -6.23 8.89 -11.84
C LYS A 35 -4.82 8.52 -12.34
N THR A 36 -3.84 8.39 -11.45
CA THR A 36 -2.48 7.88 -11.74
C THR A 36 -2.53 6.50 -12.42
N TRP A 37 -3.52 5.67 -12.07
CA TRP A 37 -3.75 4.34 -12.62
C TRP A 37 -4.66 4.32 -13.85
N SER A 38 -5.04 5.48 -14.42
CA SER A 38 -6.04 5.60 -15.50
C SER A 38 -5.77 4.79 -16.78
N HIS A 39 -4.50 4.44 -17.01
CA HIS A 39 -4.08 3.63 -18.15
C HIS A 39 -4.32 2.12 -17.95
N THR A 40 -4.56 1.68 -16.71
CA THR A 40 -4.68 0.27 -16.36
C THR A 40 -6.09 -0.29 -16.55
N PRO A 41 -6.25 -1.60 -16.84
CA PRO A 41 -7.55 -2.25 -16.91
C PRO A 41 -8.35 -2.14 -15.61
N GLN A 42 -7.68 -2.19 -14.46
CA GLN A 42 -8.26 -2.08 -13.12
C GLN A 42 -9.02 -0.76 -12.96
N TYR A 43 -8.39 0.36 -13.31
CA TYR A 43 -9.02 1.67 -13.25
C TYR A 43 -10.24 1.76 -14.18
N LYS A 44 -10.14 1.21 -15.40
CA LYS A 44 -11.21 1.27 -16.42
C LYS A 44 -12.49 0.57 -15.95
N ILE A 45 -12.38 -0.49 -15.15
CA ILE A 45 -13.53 -1.18 -14.57
C ILE A 45 -13.93 -0.61 -13.20
N GLY A 46 -13.22 0.39 -12.69
CA GLY A 46 -13.45 0.98 -11.37
C GLY A 46 -13.03 0.10 -10.20
N TYR A 47 -12.19 -0.91 -10.44
CA TYR A 47 -11.66 -1.79 -9.40
C TYR A 47 -10.73 -1.02 -8.45
N CYS A 48 -10.90 -1.24 -7.15
CA CYS A 48 -10.04 -0.69 -6.11
C CYS A 48 -9.75 -1.74 -5.05
N GLN A 49 -8.49 -1.88 -4.65
CA GLN A 49 -8.09 -2.82 -3.60
C GLN A 49 -8.55 -2.38 -2.20
N GLN A 50 -8.67 -1.07 -1.97
CA GLN A 50 -9.23 -0.51 -0.74
C GLN A 50 -10.76 -0.56 -0.69
N CYS A 51 -11.43 -0.78 -1.83
CA CYS A 51 -12.88 -0.91 -1.92
C CYS A 51 -13.27 -2.18 -2.72
N PRO A 52 -12.96 -3.38 -2.20
CA PRO A 52 -13.15 -4.63 -2.94
C PRO A 52 -14.61 -4.91 -3.30
N ASP A 53 -15.56 -4.38 -2.53
CA ASP A 53 -17.00 -4.59 -2.75
C ASP A 53 -17.60 -3.67 -3.83
N LYS A 54 -16.87 -2.61 -4.22
CA LYS A 54 -17.35 -1.63 -5.19
C LYS A 54 -17.57 -2.24 -6.57
N VAL A 55 -16.70 -3.17 -6.96
CA VAL A 55 -16.74 -3.84 -8.26
C VAL A 55 -16.34 -5.29 -8.08
N GLN A 56 -17.22 -6.19 -8.51
CA GLN A 56 -16.90 -7.62 -8.61
C GLN A 56 -15.91 -7.85 -9.75
N TRP A 57 -14.84 -8.62 -9.49
CA TRP A 57 -13.82 -8.89 -10.50
C TRP A 57 -14.44 -9.66 -11.68
N PRO A 58 -14.40 -9.13 -12.92
CA PRO A 58 -15.03 -9.80 -14.06
C PRO A 58 -14.36 -11.14 -14.38
N SER A 59 -15.14 -12.17 -14.71
CA SER A 59 -14.62 -13.49 -15.12
C SER A 59 -13.72 -13.41 -16.35
N ASP A 60 -14.02 -12.48 -17.25
CA ASP A 60 -13.35 -12.35 -18.54
C ASP A 60 -12.05 -11.55 -18.46
N PHE A 61 -11.69 -11.04 -17.27
CA PHE A 61 -10.48 -10.26 -17.02
C PHE A 61 -9.29 -11.11 -16.53
N GLY A 62 -9.45 -12.43 -16.52
CA GLY A 62 -8.44 -13.35 -15.99
C GLY A 62 -8.38 -13.33 -14.46
N PRO A 63 -7.28 -13.81 -13.85
CA PRO A 63 -7.15 -13.84 -12.40
C PRO A 63 -7.10 -12.42 -11.82
N LYS A 64 -7.68 -12.26 -10.63
CA LYS A 64 -7.57 -11.03 -9.85
C LYS A 64 -6.08 -10.72 -9.58
N PRO A 65 -5.63 -9.47 -9.76
CA PRO A 65 -4.24 -9.12 -9.54
C PRO A 65 -3.84 -9.41 -8.09
N PRO A 66 -2.57 -9.77 -7.83
CA PRO A 66 -2.05 -9.87 -6.49
C PRO A 66 -2.13 -8.50 -5.79
N LEU A 67 -2.11 -8.53 -4.46
CA LEU A 67 -2.14 -7.32 -3.65
C LEU A 67 -0.92 -6.44 -3.97
N TYR A 68 -1.18 -5.18 -4.32
CA TYR A 68 -0.14 -4.19 -4.59
C TYR A 68 -0.22 -3.06 -3.56
N PHE A 69 0.88 -2.74 -2.89
CA PHE A 69 0.91 -1.71 -1.86
C PHE A 69 1.41 -0.37 -2.42
N ASN A 70 0.98 0.72 -1.80
CA ASN A 70 1.47 2.06 -2.03
C ASN A 70 2.81 2.25 -1.29
N ALA A 71 3.82 2.79 -1.99
CA ALA A 71 5.17 2.92 -1.45
C ALA A 71 5.43 4.23 -0.67
N GLY A 72 4.46 5.16 -0.63
CA GLY A 72 4.69 6.46 0.01
C GLY A 72 4.66 6.41 1.53
N MET A 73 4.06 5.35 2.11
CA MET A 73 4.08 5.12 3.55
C MET A 73 4.17 3.63 3.87
N PHE A 74 5.11 3.27 4.75
CA PHE A 74 5.22 1.91 5.27
C PHE A 74 5.92 1.86 6.63
N VAL A 75 5.63 0.81 7.40
CA VAL A 75 6.30 0.46 8.65
C VAL A 75 7.15 -0.78 8.41
N PHE A 76 8.41 -0.71 8.81
CA PHE A 76 9.35 -1.81 8.65
C PHE A 76 10.34 -1.87 9.82
N GLN A 77 10.88 -3.05 10.06
CA GLN A 77 11.95 -3.25 11.01
C GLN A 77 13.31 -2.97 10.33
N PRO A 78 14.08 -1.97 10.78
CA PRO A 78 15.40 -1.72 10.24
C PRO A 78 16.35 -2.87 10.59
N ASN A 79 17.29 -3.16 9.69
CA ASN A 79 18.29 -4.20 9.92
C ASN A 79 19.54 -3.61 10.57
N VAL A 80 19.87 -4.09 11.77
CA VAL A 80 21.02 -3.61 12.56
C VAL A 80 22.35 -3.96 11.90
N ALA A 81 22.48 -5.13 11.28
CA ALA A 81 23.70 -5.51 10.58
C ALA A 81 23.95 -4.57 9.38
N THR A 82 22.92 -4.30 8.58
CA THR A 82 23.01 -3.31 7.49
C THR A 82 23.41 -1.92 7.97
N TYR A 83 22.93 -1.48 9.13
CA TYR A 83 23.31 -0.19 9.70
C TYR A 83 24.79 -0.13 10.10
N HIS A 84 25.34 -1.20 10.66
CA HIS A 84 26.74 -1.25 11.05
C HIS A 84 27.72 -1.35 9.88
N ASP A 85 27.25 -1.83 8.73
CA ASP A 85 28.02 -1.94 7.49
C ASP A 85 28.00 -0.67 6.61
N LEU A 86 27.25 0.38 7.03
CA LEU A 86 27.17 1.70 6.37
C LEU A 86 28.21 2.68 6.92
#